data_AF-A0A2I0NZN3-F1
#
_entry.id   AF-A0A2I0NZN3-F1
#
_cell.length_a   1.000
_cell.length_b   1.000
_cell.length_c   1.000
_cell.angle_alpha   90.00
_cell.angle_beta   90.00
_cell.angle_gamma   90.00
#
_symmetry.space_group_name_H-M   'P 1'
#
loop_
_entity.id
_entity.type
_entity.pdbx_description
1 polymer ?
#
loop_
_entity_poly.entity_id
_entity_poly.type
_entity_poly.pdbx_seq_one_letter_code
_entity_poly.pdbx_strand_id
1 'polypeptide(L)'
;MQILTILAIVAGCVIIAGCTDKNLQSPVQTPDLTVTPLPITPLPTTPQTSEPTHTPSLFDQPVSEPPVDLYVSVSVQKDPIYSTITATFDGGKGQDLIQSIQVRTTLSTGNVSTRELGKKKGDVITIPGTKGVDRIQVGITYMNGLSYL
;
A
#
# COMPACT_ATOMS: atom_id res chain seq x y z
N MET A 1 -46.86 -0.66 -29.81
CA MET A 1 -46.70 -1.58 -28.66
C MET A 1 -45.40 -2.40 -28.73
N GLN A 2 -44.37 -1.93 -29.44
CA GLN A 2 -43.06 -2.59 -29.56
C GLN A 2 -41.99 -2.03 -28.59
N ILE A 3 -42.28 -0.88 -27.98
CA ILE A 3 -41.38 -0.21 -27.01
C ILE A 3 -41.59 -0.74 -25.59
N LEU A 4 -42.78 -1.29 -25.29
CA LEU A 4 -43.11 -1.83 -23.97
C LEU A 4 -42.54 -3.25 -23.74
N THR A 5 -42.22 -3.99 -24.81
CA THR A 5 -41.66 -5.36 -24.73
C THR A 5 -40.14 -5.39 -24.52
N ILE A 6 -39.40 -4.32 -24.86
CA ILE A 6 -37.94 -4.27 -24.72
C ILE A 6 -37.53 -3.98 -23.26
N LEU A 7 -38.35 -3.22 -22.52
CA LEU A 7 -38.11 -2.89 -21.12
C LEU A 7 -38.31 -4.10 -20.17
N ALA A 8 -39.10 -5.08 -20.58
CA ALA A 8 -39.37 -6.29 -19.80
C ALA A 8 -38.27 -7.37 -19.91
N ILE A 9 -37.39 -7.30 -20.92
CA ILE A 9 -36.35 -8.33 -21.18
C ILE A 9 -35.00 -7.95 -20.54
N VAL A 10 -34.73 -6.67 -20.29
CA VAL A 10 -33.44 -6.21 -19.72
C VAL A 10 -33.43 -6.27 -18.18
N ALA A 11 -34.59 -6.36 -17.53
CA ALA A 11 -34.71 -6.46 -16.08
C ALA A 11 -34.49 -7.89 -15.50
N GLY A 12 -34.17 -8.88 -16.35
CA GLY A 12 -34.06 -10.30 -15.96
C GLY A 12 -32.67 -10.93 -15.93
N CYS A 13 -31.59 -10.20 -16.26
CA CYS A 13 -30.32 -10.86 -16.64
C CYS A 13 -29.06 -10.58 -15.79
N VAL A 14 -29.13 -10.01 -14.57
CA VAL A 14 -27.89 -9.87 -13.77
C VAL A 14 -28.11 -10.15 -12.29
N ILE A 15 -28.42 -11.41 -11.98
CA ILE A 15 -28.30 -11.98 -10.63
C ILE A 15 -27.44 -13.23 -10.77
N ILE A 16 -26.46 -13.41 -9.88
CA ILE A 16 -25.46 -14.49 -9.72
C ILE A 16 -24.06 -14.30 -10.34
N ALA A 17 -23.34 -13.27 -9.89
CA ALA A 17 -21.89 -13.43 -9.70
C ALA A 17 -21.67 -14.28 -8.43
N GLY A 18 -21.79 -15.59 -8.56
CA GLY A 18 -21.42 -16.53 -7.52
C GLY A 18 -19.90 -16.67 -7.46
N CYS A 19 -19.31 -16.21 -6.35
CA CYS A 19 -17.96 -16.62 -5.96
C CYS A 19 -17.93 -18.14 -5.84
N THR A 20 -16.95 -18.79 -6.45
CA THR A 20 -16.60 -20.18 -6.11
C THR A 20 -15.08 -20.27 -6.05
N ASP A 21 -14.56 -19.84 -4.90
CA ASP A 21 -13.31 -20.36 -4.35
C ASP A 21 -13.50 -21.85 -4.07
N LYS A 22 -12.83 -22.69 -4.86
CA LYS A 22 -12.66 -24.12 -4.59
C LYS A 22 -11.24 -24.54 -4.94
N ASN A 23 -10.33 -24.38 -3.99
CA ASN A 23 -9.24 -25.34 -3.88
C ASN A 23 -9.05 -25.74 -2.41
N LEU A 24 -9.87 -26.71 -2.02
CA LEU A 24 -9.62 -27.58 -0.89
C LEU A 24 -8.70 -28.70 -1.38
N GLN A 25 -7.48 -28.74 -0.86
CA GLN A 25 -6.74 -30.00 -0.75
C GLN A 25 -5.96 -30.00 0.57
N SER A 26 -6.52 -30.68 1.57
CA SER A 26 -5.78 -31.27 2.69
C SER A 26 -5.54 -32.76 2.38
N PRO A 27 -4.94 -33.57 3.27
CA PRO A 27 -3.59 -33.54 3.82
C PRO A 27 -2.84 -34.90 3.63
N VAL A 28 -1.63 -35.01 4.21
CA VAL A 28 -0.91 -36.23 4.66
C VAL A 28 0.02 -36.97 3.67
N GLN A 29 1.32 -36.98 4.01
CA GLN A 29 2.05 -38.23 4.24
C GLN A 29 3.26 -38.07 5.18
N THR A 30 3.30 -38.94 6.18
CA THR A 30 4.31 -39.15 7.23
C THR A 30 5.34 -40.20 6.78
N PRO A 31 6.60 -40.14 7.25
CA PRO A 31 7.16 -41.24 8.06
C PRO A 31 7.95 -40.71 9.28
N ASP A 32 7.44 -40.86 10.51
CA ASP A 32 7.81 -41.89 11.50
C ASP A 32 9.30 -42.26 11.54
N LEU A 33 10.02 -41.69 12.52
CA LEU A 33 11.17 -42.33 13.18
C LEU A 33 11.28 -41.84 14.64
N THR A 34 10.96 -42.75 15.56
CA THR A 34 11.70 -43.09 16.79
C THR A 34 11.87 -42.01 17.88
N VAL A 35 11.08 -42.16 18.94
CA VAL A 35 11.23 -41.50 20.25
C VAL A 35 12.48 -42.01 20.99
N THR A 36 13.39 -41.12 21.34
CA THR A 36 14.37 -41.31 22.44
C THR A 36 14.26 -40.10 23.38
N PRO A 37 13.88 -40.26 24.67
CA PRO A 37 13.80 -39.13 25.58
C PRO A 37 15.18 -38.80 26.15
N LEU A 38 15.72 -37.63 25.78
CA LEU A 38 16.87 -37.01 26.45
C LEU A 38 16.37 -35.98 27.50
N PRO A 39 17.13 -35.79 28.60
CA PRO A 39 16.67 -35.11 29.81
C PRO A 39 16.36 -33.62 29.60
N ILE A 40 15.30 -33.17 30.28
CA ILE A 40 14.83 -31.78 30.35
C ILE A 40 15.85 -30.88 31.06
N THR A 41 16.53 -30.02 30.31
CA THR A 41 17.26 -28.86 30.84
C THR A 41 16.38 -27.62 30.65
N PRO A 42 16.05 -26.84 31.70
CA PRO A 42 15.25 -25.64 31.55
C PRO A 42 16.04 -24.58 30.75
N LEU A 43 15.53 -24.22 29.58
CA LEU A 43 16.06 -23.10 28.79
C LEU A 43 15.69 -21.78 29.49
N PRO A 44 16.64 -20.85 29.69
CA PRO A 44 16.34 -19.57 30.32
C PRO A 44 15.38 -18.75 29.46
N THR A 45 14.30 -18.26 30.09
CA THR A 45 13.40 -17.23 29.57
C THR A 45 14.21 -16.01 29.19
N THR A 46 14.49 -15.85 27.89
CA THR A 46 15.01 -14.60 27.36
C THR A 46 13.82 -13.66 27.16
N PRO A 47 13.77 -12.48 27.80
CA PRO A 47 12.74 -11.51 27.49
C PRO A 47 12.85 -11.13 26.01
N GLN A 48 11.72 -11.18 25.29
CA GLN A 48 11.61 -10.64 23.95
C GLN A 48 11.84 -9.12 24.04
N THR A 49 13.08 -8.71 23.77
CA THR A 49 13.40 -7.32 23.46
C THR A 49 12.62 -6.95 22.21
N SER A 50 11.60 -6.12 22.40
CA SER A 50 10.93 -5.39 21.34
C SER A 50 11.94 -4.52 20.62
N GLU A 51 12.42 -4.97 19.47
CA GLU A 51 13.14 -4.14 18.52
C GLU A 51 12.17 -3.73 17.40
N PRO A 52 11.97 -2.42 17.23
CA PRO A 52 12.07 -1.81 15.91
C PRO A 52 13.25 -0.83 15.98
N THR A 53 14.44 -1.16 15.44
CA THR A 53 14.83 -1.36 14.04
C THR A 53 14.70 -0.06 13.21
N HIS A 54 15.84 0.65 13.16
CA HIS A 54 16.37 1.55 12.11
C HIS A 54 15.81 2.99 11.95
N THR A 55 16.67 3.95 12.31
CA THR A 55 16.85 5.30 11.70
C THR A 55 17.22 5.19 10.20
N PRO A 56 17.11 6.24 9.34
CA PRO A 56 16.00 7.14 9.01
C PRO A 56 15.34 6.75 7.66
N SER A 57 14.02 6.92 7.46
CA SER A 57 13.35 6.56 6.19
C SER A 57 12.56 7.70 5.48
N LEU A 58 12.70 7.77 4.15
CA LEU A 58 12.05 8.64 3.14
C LEU A 58 11.96 7.89 1.78
N PHE A 59 11.86 6.55 1.75
CA PHE A 59 12.83 5.80 0.92
C PHE A 59 12.38 4.46 0.29
N ASP A 60 13.35 3.86 -0.41
CA ASP A 60 13.45 2.52 -1.03
C ASP A 60 13.26 1.36 -0.04
N GLN A 61 12.12 1.35 0.62
CA GLN A 61 11.67 0.30 1.51
C GLN A 61 10.45 -0.42 0.92
N PRO A 62 10.11 -1.62 1.42
CA PRO A 62 8.84 -2.25 1.09
C PRO A 62 7.66 -1.30 1.35
N VAL A 63 6.67 -1.34 0.46
CA VAL A 63 5.41 -0.59 0.64
C VAL A 63 4.72 -1.10 1.89
N SER A 64 4.26 -0.18 2.75
CA SER A 64 3.61 -0.49 4.02
C SER A 64 2.29 0.26 4.08
N GLU A 65 1.19 -0.47 4.10
CA GLU A 65 -0.15 0.12 4.06
C GLU A 65 -0.61 0.56 5.46
N PRO A 66 -1.25 1.73 5.57
CA PRO A 66 -1.85 2.17 6.83
C PRO A 66 -3.09 1.33 7.18
N PRO A 67 -3.42 1.17 8.48
CA PRO A 67 -4.72 0.69 8.92
C PRO A 67 -5.88 1.51 8.32
N VAL A 68 -7.07 0.91 8.24
CA VAL A 68 -8.24 1.52 7.59
C VAL A 68 -8.61 2.92 8.13
N ASP A 69 -8.41 3.18 9.41
CA ASP A 69 -8.73 4.47 10.03
C ASP A 69 -7.70 5.56 9.71
N LEU A 70 -6.49 5.15 9.33
CA LEU A 70 -5.42 6.04 8.87
C LEU A 70 -5.38 6.15 7.35
N TYR A 71 -6.29 5.51 6.60
CA TYR A 71 -6.19 5.49 5.14
C TYR A 71 -6.35 6.89 4.52
N VAL A 72 -5.44 7.22 3.59
CA VAL A 72 -5.45 8.43 2.76
C VAL A 72 -4.90 8.12 1.37
N SER A 73 -5.24 8.96 0.39
CA SER A 73 -4.86 8.77 -1.01
C SER A 73 -4.05 9.95 -1.55
N VAL A 74 -3.05 9.63 -2.37
CA VAL A 74 -2.27 10.57 -3.17
C VAL A 74 -2.25 10.07 -4.61
N SER A 75 -2.80 10.87 -5.51
CA SER A 75 -2.78 10.61 -6.94
C SER A 75 -1.51 11.17 -7.56
N VAL A 76 -0.82 10.36 -8.36
CA VAL A 76 0.39 10.77 -9.08
C VAL A 76 0.19 10.56 -10.58
N GLN A 77 0.41 11.61 -11.36
CA GLN A 77 0.28 11.56 -12.81
C GLN A 77 1.51 12.18 -13.48
N LYS A 78 1.99 11.54 -14.55
CA LYS A 78 3.10 12.02 -15.36
C LYS A 78 2.61 12.43 -16.74
N ASP A 79 2.90 13.66 -17.13
CA ASP A 79 2.69 14.17 -18.47
C ASP A 79 3.73 13.56 -19.43
N PRO A 80 3.33 12.85 -20.50
CA PRO A 80 4.28 12.23 -21.44
C PRO A 80 4.99 13.25 -22.34
N ILE A 81 4.37 14.40 -22.62
CA ILE A 81 4.87 15.44 -23.53
C ILE A 81 5.86 16.35 -22.80
N TYR A 82 5.55 16.77 -21.58
CA TYR A 82 6.40 17.69 -20.82
C TYR A 82 7.25 17.00 -19.76
N SER A 83 7.06 15.69 -19.53
CA SER A 83 7.74 14.93 -18.47
C SER A 83 7.51 15.50 -17.07
N THR A 84 6.44 16.27 -16.89
CA THR A 84 6.07 16.86 -15.61
C THR A 84 5.31 15.84 -14.79
N ILE A 85 5.68 15.71 -13.51
CA ILE A 85 5.01 14.82 -12.57
C ILE A 85 4.20 15.68 -11.61
N THR A 86 2.91 15.42 -11.52
CA THR A 86 1.98 16.10 -10.61
C THR A 86 1.52 15.11 -9.56
N ALA A 87 1.71 15.46 -8.30
CA ALA A 87 1.17 14.72 -7.17
C ALA A 87 0.09 15.56 -6.48
N THR A 88 -1.07 14.97 -6.24
CA THR A 88 -2.25 15.62 -5.65
C THR A 88 -2.69 14.83 -4.43
N PHE A 89 -2.90 15.53 -3.31
CA PHE A 89 -3.45 14.91 -2.11
C PHE A 89 -4.97 14.80 -2.22
N ASP A 90 -5.50 13.58 -2.29
CA ASP A 90 -6.94 13.35 -2.47
C ASP A 90 -7.72 13.37 -1.14
N GLY A 91 -7.00 13.40 -0.02
CA GLY A 91 -7.56 13.30 1.33
C GLY A 91 -7.79 11.86 1.76
N GLY A 92 -8.59 11.68 2.82
CA GLY A 92 -8.97 10.38 3.35
C GLY A 92 -9.40 10.44 4.81
N LYS A 93 -9.67 9.29 5.41
CA LYS A 93 -10.11 9.20 6.80
C LYS A 93 -9.02 9.68 7.76
N GLY A 94 -7.77 9.33 7.47
CA GLY A 94 -6.62 9.68 8.31
C GLY A 94 -6.09 11.10 8.14
N GLN A 95 -6.69 11.94 7.29
CA GLN A 95 -6.08 13.22 6.87
C GLN A 95 -5.79 14.18 8.04
N ASP A 96 -6.67 14.21 9.04
CA ASP A 96 -6.57 15.13 10.18
C ASP A 96 -5.46 14.70 11.16
N LEU A 97 -4.94 13.48 10.99
CA LEU A 97 -3.87 12.90 11.80
C LEU A 97 -2.51 12.98 11.10
N ILE A 98 -2.43 13.57 9.90
CA ILE A 98 -1.18 13.69 9.14
C ILE A 98 -0.30 14.78 9.75
N GLN A 99 0.95 14.44 10.04
CA GLN A 99 2.00 15.39 10.36
C GLN A 99 2.60 15.99 9.09
N SER A 100 3.04 15.14 8.15
CA SER A 100 3.65 15.54 6.88
C SER A 100 3.46 14.49 5.78
N ILE A 101 3.50 14.95 4.52
CA ILE A 101 3.48 14.11 3.32
C ILE A 101 4.72 14.44 2.51
N GLN A 102 5.54 13.42 2.21
CA GLN A 102 6.77 13.59 1.45
C GLN A 102 6.72 12.74 0.18
N VAL A 103 6.97 13.39 -0.96
CA VAL A 103 7.03 12.72 -2.26
C VAL A 103 8.49 12.63 -2.68
N ARG A 104 9.02 11.41 -2.69
CA ARG A 104 10.36 11.10 -3.20
C ARG A 104 10.26 10.67 -4.65
N THR A 105 11.03 11.35 -5.50
CA THR A 105 11.15 11.07 -6.92
C THR A 105 12.55 10.58 -7.22
N THR A 106 12.65 9.38 -7.78
CA THR A 106 13.88 8.83 -8.38
C THR A 106 13.74 8.92 -9.89
N LEU A 107 14.49 9.83 -10.50
CA LEU A 107 14.48 10.03 -11.95
C LEU A 107 15.18 8.88 -12.68
N SER A 108 14.85 8.68 -13.96
CA SER A 108 15.51 7.69 -14.81
C SER A 108 17.03 7.93 -14.96
N THR A 109 17.47 9.16 -14.71
CA THR A 109 18.89 9.57 -14.69
C THR A 109 19.61 9.18 -13.38
N GLY A 110 18.89 8.62 -12.40
CA GLY A 110 19.40 8.28 -11.07
C GLY A 110 19.31 9.41 -10.04
N ASN A 111 18.93 10.62 -10.45
CA ASN A 111 18.77 11.75 -9.53
C ASN A 111 17.58 11.53 -8.60
N VAL A 112 17.78 11.77 -7.31
CA VAL A 112 16.75 11.64 -6.28
C VAL A 112 16.41 13.02 -5.73
N SER A 113 15.12 13.32 -5.62
CA SER A 113 14.64 14.53 -4.95
C SER A 113 13.44 14.21 -4.06
N THR A 114 13.30 14.93 -2.96
CA THR A 114 12.17 14.82 -2.04
C THR A 114 11.52 16.18 -1.91
N ARG A 115 10.19 16.22 -1.99
CA ARG A 115 9.38 17.44 -1.79
C ARG A 115 8.24 17.17 -0.84
N GLU A 116 7.91 18.17 -0.03
CA GLU A 116 6.74 18.11 0.85
C GLU A 116 5.48 18.46 0.04
N LEU A 117 4.47 17.60 0.15
CA LEU A 117 3.12 17.84 -0.36
C LEU A 117 2.26 18.39 0.78
N GLY A 118 1.41 19.36 0.46
CA GLY A 118 0.47 19.90 1.42
C GLY A 118 -0.52 18.84 1.91
N LYS A 119 -0.96 18.98 3.15
CA LYS A 119 -1.85 18.03 3.84
C LYS A 119 -3.33 18.39 3.77
N LYS A 120 -3.71 19.40 2.96
CA LYS A 120 -5.11 19.72 2.69
C LYS A 120 -5.54 19.04 1.40
N LYS A 121 -6.73 18.46 1.41
CA LYS A 121 -7.29 17.85 0.20
C LYS A 121 -7.26 18.85 -0.97
N GLY A 122 -6.72 18.41 -2.10
CA GLY A 122 -6.53 19.23 -3.29
C GLY A 122 -5.19 19.98 -3.34
N ASP A 123 -4.34 19.87 -2.30
CA ASP A 123 -2.97 20.38 -2.39
C ASP A 123 -2.21 19.63 -3.48
N VAL A 124 -1.37 20.37 -4.21
CA VAL A 124 -0.65 19.87 -5.39
C VAL A 124 0.81 20.27 -5.33
N ILE A 125 1.68 19.37 -5.76
CA ILE A 125 3.06 19.71 -6.12
C ILE A 125 3.37 19.26 -7.55
N THR A 126 4.25 20.02 -8.17
CA THR A 126 4.78 19.74 -9.50
C THR A 126 6.27 19.46 -9.41
N ILE A 127 6.70 18.34 -9.99
CA ILE A 127 8.07 17.85 -9.95
C ILE A 127 8.55 17.70 -11.41
N PRO A 128 9.72 18.23 -11.79
CA PRO A 128 10.31 17.96 -13.09
C PRO A 128 10.76 16.50 -13.16
N GLY A 129 10.19 15.74 -14.10
CA GLY A 129 10.57 14.36 -14.39
C GLY A 129 11.49 14.25 -15.61
N THR A 130 11.65 13.02 -16.10
CA THR A 130 12.42 12.72 -17.32
C THR A 130 11.56 12.09 -18.40
N LYS A 131 12.13 11.80 -19.57
CA LYS A 131 11.46 11.01 -20.62
C LYS A 131 11.49 9.50 -20.33
N GLY A 132 12.34 9.05 -19.41
CA GLY A 132 12.45 7.64 -19.02
C GLY A 132 11.41 7.23 -17.98
N VAL A 133 11.67 6.09 -17.35
CA VAL A 133 10.88 5.59 -16.22
C VAL A 133 11.37 6.30 -14.95
N ASP A 134 10.51 7.12 -14.36
CA ASP A 134 10.75 7.73 -13.05
C ASP A 134 9.95 6.95 -12.00
N ARG A 135 10.55 6.73 -10.84
CA ARG A 135 9.88 6.05 -9.72
C ARG A 135 9.50 7.08 -8.67
N ILE A 136 8.23 7.04 -8.26
CA ILE A 136 7.66 7.95 -7.26
C ILE A 136 7.26 7.13 -6.04
N GLN A 137 7.61 7.64 -4.86
CA GLN A 137 7.24 7.07 -3.57
C GLN A 137 6.64 8.18 -2.72
N VAL A 138 5.60 7.86 -1.96
CA VAL A 138 4.88 8.82 -1.13
C VAL A 138 4.96 8.34 0.31
N GLY A 139 5.73 9.03 1.14
CA GLY A 139 5.79 8.77 2.58
C GLY A 139 4.82 9.66 3.32
N ILE A 140 4.01 9.06 4.19
CA ILE A 140 3.05 9.78 5.03
C ILE A 140 3.41 9.53 6.48
N THR A 141 3.72 10.60 7.22
CA THR A 141 3.99 10.54 8.65
C THR A 141 2.79 11.08 9.41
N TYR A 142 2.31 10.30 10.38
CA TYR A 142 1.18 10.65 11.25
C TYR A 142 1.66 11.29 12.55
N MET A 143 0.77 12.01 13.23
CA MET A 143 1.06 12.70 14.49
C MET A 143 1.50 11.77 15.62
N ASN A 144 1.19 10.47 15.54
CA ASN A 144 1.66 9.45 16.46
C ASN A 144 3.09 8.95 16.15
N GLY A 145 3.76 9.50 15.14
CA GLY A 145 5.10 9.13 14.69
C GLY A 145 5.18 7.95 13.73
N LEU A 146 4.07 7.25 13.47
CA LEU A 146 4.03 6.16 12.49
C LEU A 146 4.12 6.72 11.07
N SER A 147 4.81 5.99 10.19
CA SER A 147 4.94 6.35 8.78
C SER A 147 4.62 5.18 7.86
N TYR A 148 3.99 5.49 6.72
CA TYR A 148 3.52 4.54 5.71
C TYR A 148 3.92 5.00 4.31
N LEU A 149 3.96 4.07 3.34
CA LEU A 149 4.46 4.29 1.97
C LEU A 149 3.42 3.90 0.92
#